data_AF-A0A8J3L6N1-F1
#
_entry.id   AF-A0A8J3L6N1-F1
#
_cell.length_a   1.000
_cell.length_b   1.000
_cell.length_c   1.000
_cell.angle_alpha   90.00
_cell.angle_beta   90.00
_cell.angle_gamma   90.00
#
_symmetry.space_group_name_H-M   'P 1'
#
loop_
_entity.id
_entity.type
_entity.pdbx_description
1 polymer ?
#
loop_
_entity_poly.entity_id
_entity_poly.type
_entity_poly.pdbx_seq_one_letter_code
_entity_poly.pdbx_strand_id
1 'polypeptide(L)'
;MADRGPRLRPEWTVAAVFLASGAALLVYILSGVSLRWTFLTLALAAAAVATVVIRRLPAERRAKVLRRMAVGAVAGFAATIAYDAVRIALVEFAGLRLRPFEAWRLFGLALAETDQDATWVFWLGVAFHLCNGVAFGVAYTVAFGRRGIWPAIVWALVLETFMVSVYPGWLGLKALDEFLSVSITGHLVYGVVLGWLAKHLLGSSRWGENDRDSGADEPARSADPAR
;
A
#
# COMPACT_ATOMS: atom_id res chain seq x y z
N MET A 1 -21.01 -17.22 30.38
CA MET A 1 -20.58 -17.28 28.96
C MET A 1 -19.78 -16.02 28.69
N ALA A 2 -18.45 -16.12 28.56
CA ALA A 2 -17.61 -14.95 28.33
C ALA A 2 -17.70 -14.54 26.86
N ASP A 3 -18.36 -13.41 26.63
CA ASP A 3 -18.50 -12.75 25.34
C ASP A 3 -17.10 -12.41 24.80
N ARG A 4 -16.63 -13.19 23.83
CA ARG A 4 -15.38 -12.89 23.13
C ARG A 4 -15.74 -11.87 22.06
N GLY A 5 -15.67 -10.60 22.43
CA GLY A 5 -15.81 -9.48 21.50
C GLY A 5 -14.96 -9.67 20.23
N PRO A 6 -15.27 -8.92 19.16
CA PRO A 6 -14.72 -9.16 17.82
C PRO A 6 -13.19 -9.14 17.85
N ARG A 7 -12.57 -10.33 17.74
CA ARG A 7 -11.12 -10.45 17.64
C ARG A 7 -10.69 -10.01 16.25
N LEU A 8 -9.89 -8.95 16.17
CA LEU A 8 -9.24 -8.55 14.92
C LEU A 8 -8.48 -9.75 14.33
N ARG A 9 -8.68 -10.02 13.04
CA ARG A 9 -7.98 -11.13 12.38
C ARG A 9 -6.49 -10.74 12.27
N PRO A 10 -5.54 -11.62 12.64
CA PRO A 10 -4.11 -11.31 12.60
C PRO A 10 -3.60 -10.77 11.26
N GLU A 11 -4.22 -11.19 10.16
CA GLU A 11 -3.90 -10.72 8.80
C GLU A 11 -4.15 -9.23 8.64
N TRP A 12 -5.21 -8.67 9.25
CA TRP A 12 -5.47 -7.24 9.23
C TRP A 12 -4.45 -6.46 10.04
N THR A 13 -3.98 -7.01 11.17
CA THR A 13 -2.88 -6.42 11.94
C THR A 13 -1.60 -6.39 11.10
N VAL A 14 -1.25 -7.50 10.44
CA VAL A 14 -0.07 -7.53 9.54
C VAL A 14 -0.25 -6.56 8.38
N ALA A 15 -1.42 -6.49 7.75
CA ALA A 15 -1.68 -5.54 6.67
C ALA A 15 -1.53 -4.07 7.15
N ALA A 16 -2.06 -3.75 8.33
CA ALA A 16 -2.02 -2.40 8.88
C ALA A 16 -0.59 -1.90 9.14
N VAL A 17 0.33 -2.77 9.57
CA VAL A 17 1.72 -2.33 9.81
C VAL A 17 2.44 -1.88 8.53
N PHE A 18 2.01 -2.35 7.36
CA PHE A 18 2.53 -1.89 6.07
C PHE A 18 2.02 -0.50 5.67
N LEU A 19 1.13 0.13 6.46
CA LEU A 19 0.75 1.53 6.32
C LEU A 19 1.70 2.49 7.04
N ALA A 20 2.72 1.98 7.74
CA ALA A 20 3.65 2.77 8.55
C ALA A 20 4.35 3.89 7.77
N SER A 21 4.72 3.65 6.52
CA SER A 21 5.40 4.63 5.67
C SER A 21 4.47 5.81 5.28
N GLY A 22 3.21 5.50 4.95
CA GLY A 22 2.18 6.52 4.71
C GLY A 22 1.82 7.28 6.00
N ALA A 23 1.72 6.58 7.13
CA ALA A 23 1.49 7.20 8.43
C ALA A 23 2.63 8.15 8.83
N ALA A 24 3.89 7.75 8.61
CA ALA A 24 5.05 8.62 8.86
C ALA A 24 4.98 9.91 8.02
N LEU A 25 4.60 9.78 6.74
CA LEU A 25 4.42 10.93 5.87
C LEU A 25 3.30 11.86 6.35
N LEU A 26 2.15 11.32 6.76
CA LEU A 26 1.06 12.11 7.32
C LEU A 26 1.49 12.86 8.59
N VAL A 27 2.22 12.20 9.50
CA VAL A 27 2.76 12.85 10.71
C VAL A 27 3.67 14.01 10.33
N TYR A 28 4.59 13.81 9.38
CA TYR A 28 5.47 14.87 8.92
C TYR A 28 4.70 16.05 8.33
N ILE A 29 3.74 15.80 7.43
CA ILE A 29 2.97 16.86 6.77
C ILE A 29 2.12 17.65 7.79
N LEU A 30 1.49 16.95 8.74
CA LEU A 30 0.52 17.55 9.65
C LEU A 30 1.15 18.21 10.89
N SER A 31 2.30 17.71 11.35
CA SER A 31 2.93 18.19 12.59
C SER A 31 4.30 18.81 12.39
N GLY A 32 4.90 18.69 11.20
CA GLY A 32 6.27 19.14 10.92
C GLY A 32 7.36 18.31 11.61
N VAL A 33 7.00 17.23 12.30
CA VAL A 33 7.98 16.32 12.93
C VAL A 33 8.76 15.59 11.85
N SER A 34 10.08 15.49 12.04
CA SER A 34 11.04 14.75 11.20
C SER A 34 10.45 13.52 10.50
N LEU A 35 10.44 13.53 9.16
CA LEU A 35 10.01 12.36 8.39
C LEU A 35 10.99 11.20 8.59
N ARG A 36 12.29 11.48 8.63
CA ARG A 36 13.34 10.47 8.82
C ARG A 36 13.12 9.67 10.10
N TRP A 37 13.05 10.36 11.24
CA TRP A 37 12.94 9.68 12.53
C TRP A 37 11.57 9.02 12.69
N THR A 38 10.49 9.68 12.27
CA THR A 38 9.15 9.09 12.30
C THR A 38 9.08 7.81 11.46
N PHE A 39 9.61 7.83 10.24
CA PHE A 39 9.65 6.68 9.36
C PHE A 39 10.45 5.52 9.97
N LEU A 40 11.67 5.79 10.46
CA LEU A 40 12.50 4.76 11.08
C LEU A 40 11.83 4.14 12.31
N THR A 41 11.29 4.96 13.21
CA THR A 41 10.60 4.48 14.42
C THR A 41 9.37 3.64 14.07
N LEU A 42 8.50 4.13 13.16
CA LEU A 42 7.31 3.39 12.77
C LEU A 42 7.64 2.13 11.97
N ALA A 43 8.67 2.15 11.11
CA ALA A 43 9.12 0.97 10.37
C ALA A 43 9.67 -0.12 11.31
N LEU A 44 10.46 0.26 12.32
CA LEU A 44 10.97 -0.68 13.32
C LEU A 44 9.82 -1.27 14.17
N ALA A 45 8.89 -0.43 14.62
CA ALA A 45 7.72 -0.88 15.36
C ALA A 45 6.84 -1.82 14.51
N ALA A 46 6.59 -1.46 13.24
CA ALA A 46 5.87 -2.27 12.27
C ALA A 46 6.51 -3.64 12.08
N ALA A 47 7.84 -3.68 11.89
CA ALA A 47 8.59 -4.92 11.71
C ALA A 47 8.52 -5.81 12.97
N ALA A 48 8.64 -5.22 14.17
CA ALA A 48 8.52 -5.95 15.43
C ALA A 48 7.11 -6.55 15.60
N VAL A 49 6.06 -5.76 15.36
CA VAL A 49 4.66 -6.23 15.44
C VAL A 49 4.39 -7.32 14.42
N ALA A 50 4.76 -7.12 13.15
CA ALA A 50 4.61 -8.15 12.11
C ALA A 50 5.33 -9.44 12.50
N THR A 51 6.57 -9.35 12.98
CA THR A 51 7.36 -10.52 13.40
C THR A 51 6.67 -11.28 14.52
N VAL A 52 6.21 -10.59 15.57
CA VAL A 52 5.53 -11.22 16.70
C VAL A 52 4.21 -11.88 16.26
N VAL A 53 3.40 -11.18 15.47
CA VAL A 53 2.11 -11.69 15.00
C VAL A 53 2.32 -12.90 14.10
N ILE A 54 3.20 -12.82 13.10
CA ILE A 54 3.49 -13.89 12.14
C ILE A 54 4.08 -15.12 12.83
N ARG A 55 4.98 -14.95 13.81
CA ARG A 55 5.56 -16.08 14.56
C ARG A 55 4.55 -16.84 15.42
N ARG A 56 3.47 -16.16 15.85
CA ARG A 56 2.38 -16.77 16.62
C ARG A 56 1.33 -17.46 15.75
N LEU A 57 1.39 -17.33 14.42
CA LEU A 57 0.47 -18.01 13.52
C LEU A 57 0.81 -19.51 13.37
N PRO A 58 -0.20 -20.38 13.25
CA PRO A 58 -0.01 -21.77 12.79
C PRO A 58 0.74 -21.80 11.45
N ALA A 59 1.50 -22.87 11.21
CA ALA A 59 2.41 -22.97 10.05
C ALA A 59 1.72 -22.68 8.70
N GLU A 60 0.52 -23.22 8.50
CA GLU A 60 -0.28 -23.00 7.28
C GLU A 60 -0.67 -21.52 7.09
N ARG A 61 -1.20 -20.87 8.14
CA ARG A 61 -1.59 -19.45 8.10
C ARG A 61 -0.37 -18.56 7.93
N ARG A 62 0.74 -18.89 8.59
CA ARG A 62 2.02 -18.19 8.45
C ARG A 62 2.51 -18.24 7.00
N ALA A 63 2.52 -19.42 6.39
CA ALA A 63 2.91 -19.60 4.99
C ALA A 63 2.02 -18.75 4.05
N LYS A 64 0.70 -18.75 4.30
CA LYS A 64 -0.26 -17.94 3.56
C LYS A 64 0.00 -16.43 3.67
N VAL A 65 0.27 -15.92 4.87
CA VAL A 65 0.59 -14.49 5.08
C VAL A 65 1.89 -14.11 4.40
N LEU A 66 2.95 -14.91 4.57
CA LEU A 66 4.26 -14.65 3.95
C LEU A 66 4.17 -14.68 2.41
N ARG A 67 3.40 -15.62 1.86
CA ARG A 67 3.12 -15.65 0.42
C ARG A 67 2.41 -14.38 -0.05
N ARG A 68 1.38 -13.93 0.68
CA ARG A 68 0.66 -12.70 0.34
C ARG A 68 1.55 -11.47 0.43
N MET A 69 2.48 -11.43 1.39
CA MET A 69 3.47 -10.37 1.46
C MET A 69 4.39 -10.38 0.23
N ALA A 70 4.91 -11.54 -0.16
CA ALA A 70 5.80 -11.64 -1.32
C ALA A 70 5.07 -11.27 -2.64
N VAL A 71 3.86 -11.79 -2.85
CA VAL A 71 3.04 -11.42 -4.02
C VAL A 71 2.67 -9.95 -4.00
N GLY A 72 2.29 -9.42 -2.83
CA GLY A 72 1.92 -8.01 -2.68
C GLY A 72 3.10 -7.08 -2.93
N ALA A 73 4.33 -7.50 -2.60
CA ALA A 73 5.51 -6.71 -2.91
C ALA A 73 5.75 -6.61 -4.42
N VAL A 74 5.65 -7.73 -5.13
CA VAL A 74 5.79 -7.77 -6.61
C VAL A 74 4.67 -6.98 -7.28
N ALA A 75 3.42 -7.22 -6.88
CA ALA A 75 2.26 -6.54 -7.45
C ALA A 75 2.28 -5.04 -7.14
N GLY A 76 2.64 -4.63 -5.92
CA GLY A 76 2.78 -3.24 -5.52
C GLY A 76 3.89 -2.52 -6.28
N PHE A 77 5.04 -3.17 -6.48
CA PHE A 77 6.14 -2.61 -7.28
C PHE A 77 5.70 -2.34 -8.72
N ALA A 78 5.11 -3.35 -9.38
CA ALA A 78 4.62 -3.22 -10.75
C ALA A 78 3.49 -2.16 -10.88
N ALA A 79 2.57 -2.12 -9.91
CA ALA A 79 1.51 -1.13 -9.86
C ALA A 79 2.06 0.30 -9.69
N THR A 80 3.14 0.47 -8.91
CA THR A 80 3.81 1.77 -8.72
C THR A 80 4.47 2.23 -10.02
N ILE A 81 5.14 1.34 -10.74
CA ILE A 81 5.70 1.67 -12.06
C ILE A 81 4.59 2.07 -13.04
N ALA A 82 3.49 1.32 -13.09
CA ALA A 82 2.37 1.64 -13.98
C ALA A 82 1.69 2.97 -13.62
N TYR A 83 1.54 3.24 -12.32
CA TYR A 83 1.08 4.52 -11.78
C TYR A 83 1.95 5.68 -12.26
N ASP A 84 3.27 5.56 -12.15
CA ASP A 84 4.18 6.63 -12.59
C ASP A 84 4.20 6.77 -14.11
N ALA A 85 4.20 5.66 -14.85
CA ALA A 85 4.18 5.67 -16.31
C ALA A 85 2.94 6.39 -16.87
N VAL A 86 1.75 6.13 -16.33
CA VAL A 86 0.54 6.83 -16.79
C VAL A 86 0.57 8.31 -16.44
N ARG A 87 1.16 8.69 -15.30
CA ARG A 87 1.31 10.11 -14.91
C ARG A 87 2.26 10.86 -15.84
N ILE A 88 3.38 10.23 -16.22
CA ILE A 88 4.29 10.78 -17.25
C ILE A 88 3.53 10.97 -18.55
N ALA A 89 2.88 9.92 -19.03
CA ALA A 89 2.15 9.96 -20.30
C ALA A 89 1.08 11.06 -20.30
N LEU A 90 0.30 11.22 -19.22
CA LEU A 90 -0.70 12.28 -19.14
C LEU A 90 -0.08 13.67 -19.18
N VAL A 91 1.01 13.90 -18.44
CA VAL A 91 1.67 15.21 -18.43
C VAL A 91 2.27 15.53 -19.80
N GLU A 92 2.96 14.57 -20.42
CA GLU A 92 3.62 14.76 -21.71
C GLU A 92 2.61 14.91 -22.86
N PHE A 93 1.58 14.06 -22.93
CA PHE A 93 0.62 14.06 -24.04
C PHE A 93 -0.46 15.13 -23.91
N ALA A 94 -0.87 15.51 -22.68
CA ALA A 94 -1.87 16.56 -22.48
C ALA A 94 -1.24 17.96 -22.29
N GLY A 95 0.08 18.08 -22.35
CA GLY A 95 0.78 19.37 -22.24
C GLY A 95 0.58 20.06 -20.89
N LEU A 96 0.38 19.28 -19.83
CA LEU A 96 0.10 19.80 -18.50
C LEU A 96 1.34 20.46 -17.91
N ARG A 97 1.15 21.48 -17.08
CA ARG A 97 2.25 22.20 -16.43
C ARG A 97 2.66 21.57 -15.10
N LEU A 98 1.91 20.57 -14.65
CA LEU A 98 2.21 19.78 -13.47
C LEU A 98 3.59 19.12 -13.59
N ARG A 99 4.39 19.21 -12.53
CA ARG A 99 5.65 18.46 -12.42
C ARG A 99 5.36 17.13 -11.70
N PRO A 100 5.22 15.99 -12.41
CA PRO A 100 4.71 14.75 -11.81
C PRO A 100 5.62 14.20 -10.70
N PHE A 101 6.89 14.58 -10.70
CA PHE A 101 7.92 14.07 -9.79
C PHE A 101 8.36 15.06 -8.72
N GLU A 102 7.70 16.22 -8.60
CA GLU A 102 8.03 17.19 -7.54
C GLU A 102 7.84 16.57 -6.14
N ALA A 103 6.83 15.71 -5.98
CA ALA A 103 6.60 14.97 -4.74
C ALA A 103 7.80 14.10 -4.35
N TRP A 104 8.48 13.45 -5.31
CA TRP A 104 9.67 12.65 -5.02
C TRP A 104 10.78 13.50 -4.44
N ARG A 105 11.09 14.63 -5.08
CA ARG A 105 12.10 15.57 -4.59
C ARG A 105 11.79 16.01 -3.16
N LEU A 106 10.53 16.31 -2.86
CA LEU A 106 10.11 16.77 -1.53
C LEU A 106 10.19 15.66 -0.47
N PHE A 107 9.87 14.41 -0.80
CA PHE A 107 10.15 13.27 0.09
C PHE A 107 11.64 13.15 0.37
N GLY A 108 12.47 13.32 -0.67
CA GLY A 108 13.92 13.32 -0.55
C GLY A 108 14.43 14.38 0.42
N LEU A 109 13.96 15.62 0.27
CA LEU A 109 14.35 16.72 1.16
C LEU A 109 13.89 16.47 2.59
N ALA A 110 12.65 16.01 2.77
CA ALA A 110 12.07 15.69 4.06
C ALA A 110 12.84 14.56 4.78
N LEU A 111 13.38 13.59 4.03
CA LEU A 111 14.22 12.52 4.57
C LEU A 111 15.68 12.91 4.74
N ALA A 112 16.20 13.85 3.94
CA ALA A 112 17.59 14.28 3.98
C ALA A 112 17.87 15.25 5.15
N GLU A 113 16.92 16.11 5.50
CA GLU A 113 16.97 17.06 6.63
C GLU A 113 18.22 17.96 6.68
N THR A 114 19.04 17.95 5.64
CA THR A 114 20.35 18.56 5.53
C THR A 114 20.59 18.93 4.07
N ASP A 115 21.48 19.88 3.84
CA ASP A 115 21.90 20.27 2.49
C ASP A 115 22.76 19.17 1.86
N GLN A 116 22.08 18.20 1.26
CA GLN A 116 22.68 17.11 0.49
C GLN A 116 22.67 17.43 -1.00
N ASP A 117 23.52 16.75 -1.75
CA ASP A 117 23.52 16.84 -3.20
C ASP A 117 22.13 16.51 -3.80
N ALA A 118 21.76 17.24 -4.85
CA ALA A 118 20.45 17.13 -5.48
C ALA A 118 20.17 15.71 -6.01
N THR A 119 21.20 14.99 -6.46
CA THR A 119 21.10 13.60 -6.93
C THR A 119 20.72 12.68 -5.78
N TRP A 120 21.34 12.88 -4.61
CA TRP A 120 21.06 12.06 -3.43
C TRP A 120 19.63 12.29 -2.92
N VAL A 121 19.21 13.56 -2.84
CA VAL A 121 17.84 13.94 -2.50
C VAL A 121 16.84 13.27 -3.44
N PHE A 122 17.08 13.32 -4.75
CA PHE A 122 16.20 12.70 -5.74
C PHE A 122 16.06 11.18 -5.49
N TRP A 123 17.16 10.45 -5.35
CA TRP A 123 17.10 9.01 -5.15
C TRP A 123 16.49 8.60 -3.81
N LEU A 124 16.71 9.38 -2.75
CA LEU A 124 16.07 9.15 -1.46
C LEU A 124 14.55 9.30 -1.55
N GLY A 125 14.10 10.31 -2.30
CA GLY A 125 12.70 10.52 -2.63
C GLY A 125 12.07 9.39 -3.44
N VAL A 126 12.76 8.94 -4.49
CA VAL A 126 12.35 7.79 -5.32
C VAL A 126 12.26 6.52 -4.47
N ALA A 127 13.26 6.26 -3.63
CA ALA A 127 13.27 5.09 -2.75
C ALA A 127 12.08 5.09 -1.78
N PHE A 128 11.76 6.25 -1.19
CA PHE A 128 10.60 6.39 -0.31
C PHE A 128 9.27 6.21 -1.04
N HIS A 129 9.13 6.78 -2.25
CA HIS A 129 7.96 6.62 -3.10
C HIS A 129 7.72 5.14 -3.46
N LEU A 130 8.76 4.45 -3.93
CA LEU A 130 8.69 3.02 -4.21
C LEU A 130 8.39 2.21 -2.94
N CYS A 131 8.98 2.56 -1.80
CA CYS A 131 8.70 1.91 -0.52
C CYS A 131 7.21 2.02 -0.15
N ASN A 132 6.62 3.23 -0.26
CA ASN A 132 5.20 3.45 -0.05
C ASN A 132 4.34 2.59 -0.99
N GLY A 133 4.59 2.67 -2.30
CA GLY A 133 3.81 1.95 -3.30
C GLY A 133 3.88 0.43 -3.12
N VAL A 134 5.05 -0.11 -2.77
CA VAL A 134 5.23 -1.54 -2.46
C VAL A 134 4.51 -1.91 -1.16
N ALA A 135 4.67 -1.13 -0.10
CA ALA A 135 4.05 -1.40 1.20
C ALA A 135 2.52 -1.38 1.12
N PHE A 136 1.93 -0.44 0.38
CA PHE A 136 0.49 -0.43 0.12
C PHE A 136 0.01 -1.66 -0.67
N GLY A 137 0.81 -2.15 -1.63
CA GLY A 137 0.52 -3.38 -2.36
C GLY A 137 0.56 -4.61 -1.45
N VAL A 138 1.50 -4.65 -0.50
CA VAL A 138 1.56 -5.69 0.53
C VAL A 138 0.36 -5.62 1.46
N ALA A 139 0.03 -4.43 1.99
CA ALA A 139 -1.12 -4.22 2.86
C ALA A 139 -2.42 -4.73 2.19
N TYR A 140 -2.65 -4.32 0.93
CA TYR A 140 -3.78 -4.80 0.14
C TYR A 140 -3.79 -6.33 0.01
N THR A 141 -2.67 -6.92 -0.41
CA THR A 141 -2.63 -8.35 -0.74
C THR A 141 -2.78 -9.22 0.51
N VAL A 142 -2.24 -8.79 1.65
CA VAL A 142 -2.42 -9.50 2.93
C VAL A 142 -3.89 -9.44 3.39
N ALA A 143 -4.50 -8.24 3.37
CA ALA A 143 -5.87 -8.02 3.82
C ALA A 143 -6.94 -8.65 2.90
N PHE A 144 -6.77 -8.47 1.59
CA PHE A 144 -7.81 -8.78 0.60
C PHE A 144 -7.50 -10.02 -0.24
N GLY A 145 -6.24 -10.49 -0.28
CA GLY A 145 -5.87 -11.69 -1.03
C GLY A 145 -6.25 -11.62 -2.51
N ARG A 146 -7.14 -12.52 -2.94
CA ARG A 146 -7.51 -12.74 -4.36
C ARG A 146 -8.73 -11.95 -4.83
N ARG A 147 -9.21 -10.97 -4.05
CA ARG A 147 -10.49 -10.30 -4.32
C ARG A 147 -10.55 -9.50 -5.64
N GLY A 148 -9.40 -9.24 -6.29
CA GLY A 148 -9.34 -8.77 -7.66
C GLY A 148 -9.28 -7.24 -7.81
N ILE A 149 -9.73 -6.74 -8.95
CA ILE A 149 -9.54 -5.36 -9.40
C ILE A 149 -10.36 -4.36 -8.57
N TRP A 150 -11.65 -4.62 -8.38
CA TRP A 150 -12.54 -3.64 -7.73
C TRP A 150 -12.11 -3.26 -6.30
N PRO A 151 -11.79 -4.19 -5.39
CA PRO A 151 -11.33 -3.82 -4.06
C PRO A 151 -9.96 -3.13 -4.08
N ALA A 152 -9.10 -3.43 -5.06
CA ALA A 152 -7.83 -2.74 -5.23
C ALA A 152 -8.01 -1.30 -5.73
N ILE A 153 -9.01 -1.05 -6.59
CA ILE A 153 -9.40 0.31 -6.99
C ILE A 153 -9.91 1.09 -5.77
N VAL A 154 -10.86 0.53 -5.01
CA VAL A 154 -11.38 1.19 -3.80
C VAL A 154 -10.25 1.48 -2.82
N TRP A 155 -9.34 0.51 -2.61
CA TRP A 155 -8.14 0.70 -1.82
C TRP A 155 -7.28 1.87 -2.31
N ALA A 156 -6.98 1.93 -3.61
CA ALA A 156 -6.19 3.01 -4.19
C ALA A 156 -6.88 4.38 -4.08
N LEU A 157 -8.21 4.43 -4.21
CA LEU A 157 -8.98 5.66 -4.04
C LEU A 157 -9.05 6.14 -2.58
N VAL A 158 -9.01 5.22 -1.61
CA VAL A 158 -8.84 5.59 -0.20
C VAL A 158 -7.47 6.25 0.02
N LEU A 159 -6.39 5.68 -0.55
CA LEU A 159 -5.06 6.29 -0.49
C LEU A 159 -5.03 7.66 -1.18
N GLU A 160 -5.66 7.77 -2.35
CA GLU A 160 -5.82 9.03 -3.07
C GLU A 160 -6.54 10.07 -2.20
N THR A 161 -7.59 9.68 -1.47
CA THR A 161 -8.32 10.58 -0.58
C THR A 161 -7.40 11.21 0.47
N PHE A 162 -6.50 10.43 1.07
CA PHE A 162 -5.49 10.98 1.98
C PHE A 162 -4.55 11.93 1.24
N MET A 163 -4.08 11.54 0.05
CA MET A 163 -3.15 12.34 -0.74
C MET A 163 -3.75 13.69 -1.13
N VAL A 164 -4.95 13.72 -1.73
CA VAL A 164 -5.60 14.97 -2.17
C VAL A 164 -6.04 15.85 -1.02
N SER A 165 -6.25 15.29 0.17
CA SER A 165 -6.60 16.07 1.36
C SER A 165 -5.41 16.82 1.96
N VAL A 166 -4.18 16.30 1.80
CA VAL A 166 -2.99 16.87 2.46
C VAL A 166 -1.96 17.45 1.50
N TYR A 167 -1.79 16.89 0.30
CA TYR A 167 -0.72 17.26 -0.63
C TYR A 167 -0.91 18.64 -1.24
N PRO A 168 -2.11 19.08 -1.70
CA PRO A 168 -2.23 20.38 -2.33
C PRO A 168 -1.71 21.54 -1.47
N GLY A 169 -2.05 21.52 -0.17
CA GLY A 169 -1.55 22.50 0.80
C GLY A 169 -0.05 22.36 1.05
N TRP A 170 0.43 21.13 1.27
CA TRP A 170 1.84 20.85 1.55
C TRP A 170 2.77 21.17 0.35
N LEU A 171 2.32 20.90 -0.87
CA LEU A 171 3.04 21.10 -2.11
C LEU A 171 2.90 22.55 -2.64
N GLY A 172 2.01 23.36 -2.07
CA GLY A 172 1.72 24.72 -2.57
C GLY A 172 1.19 24.73 -4.01
N LEU A 173 0.36 23.74 -4.38
CA LEU A 173 -0.10 23.59 -5.76
C LEU A 173 -1.06 24.70 -6.18
N LYS A 174 -0.77 25.31 -7.33
CA LYS A 174 -1.64 26.31 -7.97
C LYS A 174 -2.62 25.70 -8.98
N ALA A 175 -2.28 24.56 -9.58
CA ALA A 175 -3.07 23.86 -10.60
C ALA A 175 -3.74 22.61 -9.99
N LEU A 176 -4.74 22.82 -9.13
CA LEU A 176 -5.40 21.74 -8.40
C LEU A 176 -6.13 20.76 -9.33
N ASP A 177 -6.80 21.27 -10.36
CA ASP A 177 -7.57 20.43 -11.28
C ASP A 177 -6.67 19.48 -12.10
N GLU A 178 -5.54 19.99 -12.61
CA GLU A 178 -4.54 19.17 -13.30
C GLU A 178 -3.99 18.08 -12.37
N PHE A 179 -3.67 18.45 -11.13
CA PHE A 179 -3.17 17.52 -10.12
C PHE A 179 -4.18 16.42 -9.81
N LEU A 180 -5.45 16.78 -9.55
CA LEU A 180 -6.51 15.83 -9.25
C LEU A 180 -6.72 14.85 -10.42
N SER A 181 -6.80 15.35 -11.65
CA SER A 181 -6.99 14.50 -12.83
C SER A 181 -5.84 13.49 -13.00
N VAL A 182 -4.59 13.96 -12.90
CA VAL A 182 -3.40 13.10 -13.03
C VAL A 182 -3.31 12.11 -11.87
N SER A 183 -3.60 12.54 -10.65
CA SER A 183 -3.48 11.71 -9.44
C SER A 183 -4.54 10.62 -9.36
N ILE A 184 -5.81 10.97 -9.59
CA ILE A 184 -6.91 10.00 -9.60
C ILE A 184 -6.66 8.95 -10.69
N THR A 185 -6.29 9.39 -11.90
CA THR A 185 -6.01 8.45 -13.00
C THR A 185 -4.85 7.52 -12.68
N GLY A 186 -3.78 8.06 -12.08
CA GLY A 186 -2.68 7.25 -11.55
C GLY A 186 -3.18 6.17 -10.59
N HIS A 187 -3.93 6.54 -9.56
CA HIS A 187 -4.42 5.61 -8.54
C HIS A 187 -5.40 4.57 -9.09
N LEU A 188 -6.21 4.92 -10.10
CA LEU A 188 -7.04 3.95 -10.81
C LEU A 188 -6.17 2.89 -11.49
N VAL A 189 -5.13 3.30 -12.23
CA VAL A 189 -4.18 2.37 -12.86
C VAL A 189 -3.44 1.52 -11.82
N TYR A 190 -2.98 2.13 -10.73
CA TYR A 190 -2.37 1.41 -9.61
C TYR A 190 -3.29 0.31 -9.08
N GLY A 191 -4.55 0.65 -8.77
CA GLY A 191 -5.54 -0.29 -8.26
C GLY A 191 -5.84 -1.41 -9.27
N VAL A 192 -5.96 -1.09 -10.56
CA VAL A 192 -6.16 -2.09 -11.61
C VAL A 192 -5.01 -3.09 -11.68
N VAL A 193 -3.77 -2.59 -11.78
CA VAL A 193 -2.58 -3.44 -11.91
C VAL A 193 -2.37 -4.28 -10.65
N LEU A 194 -2.49 -3.66 -9.46
CA LEU A 194 -2.36 -4.36 -8.18
C LEU A 194 -3.40 -5.47 -8.03
N GLY A 195 -4.68 -5.16 -8.26
CA GLY A 195 -5.76 -6.12 -8.11
C GLY A 195 -5.70 -7.26 -9.13
N TRP A 196 -5.30 -6.95 -10.37
CA TRP A 196 -5.08 -7.95 -11.41
C TRP A 196 -3.89 -8.86 -11.04
N LEU A 197 -2.72 -8.31 -10.75
CA LEU A 197 -1.52 -9.10 -10.43
C LEU A 197 -1.70 -9.93 -9.16
N ALA A 198 -2.24 -9.36 -8.08
CA ALA A 198 -2.48 -10.08 -6.83
C ALA A 198 -3.40 -11.29 -7.06
N LYS A 199 -4.49 -11.11 -7.83
CA LYS A 199 -5.41 -12.20 -8.19
C LYS A 199 -4.78 -13.24 -9.11
N HIS A 200 -3.90 -12.88 -10.05
CA HIS A 200 -3.29 -13.87 -10.93
C HIS A 200 -2.17 -14.64 -10.22
N LEU A 201 -1.25 -13.94 -9.56
CA LEU A 201 -0.08 -14.54 -8.92
C LEU A 201 -0.46 -15.46 -7.76
N LEU A 202 -1.38 -15.06 -6.89
CA LEU A 202 -1.88 -15.92 -5.80
C LEU A 202 -2.66 -17.17 -6.27
N GLY A 203 -2.94 -17.27 -7.57
CA GLY A 203 -3.76 -18.35 -8.15
C GLY A 203 -2.95 -19.25 -9.07
N SER A 204 -1.69 -18.87 -9.29
CA SER A 204 -0.74 -19.66 -10.04
C SER A 204 -0.08 -20.68 -9.11
N SER A 205 0.07 -21.91 -9.59
CA SER A 205 0.75 -23.00 -8.87
C SER A 205 2.20 -22.66 -8.49
N ARG A 206 2.83 -21.74 -9.24
CA ARG A 206 4.19 -21.24 -8.98
C ARG A 206 4.38 -20.64 -7.58
N TRP A 207 3.31 -20.10 -6.99
CA TRP A 207 3.35 -19.49 -5.66
C TRP A 207 2.76 -20.40 -4.57
N GLY A 208 2.52 -21.68 -4.87
CA GLY A 208 1.97 -22.67 -3.94
C GLY A 208 0.45 -22.90 -4.09
N GLU A 209 -0.08 -23.78 -3.25
CA GLU A 209 -1.45 -24.33 -3.37
C GLU A 209 -2.55 -23.25 -3.29
N ASN A 210 -3.60 -23.46 -4.08
CA ASN A 210 -4.63 -22.46 -4.39
C ASN A 210 -5.26 -21.91 -3.10
N ASP A 211 -5.24 -20.59 -2.91
CA ASP A 211 -5.83 -19.92 -1.73
C ASP A 211 -7.38 -20.05 -1.65
N ARG A 212 -7.98 -20.86 -2.54
CA ARG A 212 -9.42 -21.14 -2.67
C ARG A 212 -9.95 -22.05 -1.55
N ASP A 213 -9.12 -22.90 -0.95
CA ASP A 213 -9.60 -24.04 -0.13
C ASP A 213 -9.77 -23.77 1.37
N SER A 214 -9.67 -22.52 1.83
CA SER A 214 -9.78 -22.21 3.27
C SER A 214 -11.10 -21.55 3.65
N GLY A 215 -12.22 -22.23 3.36
CA GLY A 215 -13.44 -22.30 4.18
C GLY A 215 -14.07 -21.03 4.78
N ALA A 216 -13.74 -19.82 4.33
CA ALA A 216 -14.20 -18.59 4.96
C ALA A 216 -15.63 -18.17 4.56
N ASP A 217 -16.19 -18.81 3.52
CA ASP A 217 -17.52 -18.51 3.00
C ASP A 217 -18.46 -19.73 3.01
N GLU A 218 -18.11 -20.82 3.70
CA GLU A 218 -19.12 -21.85 3.99
C GLU A 218 -19.79 -21.47 5.32
N PRO A 219 -20.97 -20.81 5.31
CA PRO A 219 -21.76 -20.72 6.53
C PRO A 219 -21.93 -22.16 7.00
N ALA A 220 -21.60 -22.42 8.27
CA ALA A 220 -21.74 -23.72 8.89
C ALA A 220 -23.08 -24.30 8.45
N ARG A 221 -23.08 -25.25 7.52
CA ARG A 221 -24.27 -26.02 7.22
C ARG A 221 -24.56 -26.70 8.53
N SER A 222 -25.56 -26.18 9.24
CA SER A 222 -26.15 -26.86 10.37
C SER A 222 -26.47 -28.26 9.87
N ALA A 223 -25.68 -29.23 10.30
CA ALA A 223 -26.07 -30.62 10.20
C ALA A 223 -27.37 -30.70 10.98
N ASP A 224 -28.48 -30.70 10.27
CA ASP A 224 -29.81 -30.91 10.82
C ASP A 224 -29.86 -32.38 11.25
N PRO A 225 -29.91 -32.70 12.55
CA PRO A 225 -30.05 -34.05 13.03
C PRO A 225 -31.54 -34.34 13.22
N ALA A 226 -32.35 -34.30 12.15
CA ALA A 226 -33.74 -34.70 12.22
C ALA A 226 -34.37 -34.96 10.85
N ARG A 227 -34.37 -36.22 10.40
CA ARG A 227 -35.56 -37.03 10.02
C ARG A 227 -35.18 -38.33 9.34
#